data_AF-A0A1A2ST56-F1
#
_entry.id   AF-A0A1A2ST56-F1
#
_cell.length_a   1.000
_cell.length_b   1.000
_cell.length_c   1.000
_cell.angle_alpha   90.00
_cell.angle_beta   90.00
_cell.angle_gamma   90.00
#
_symmetry.space_group_name_H-M   'P 1'
#
loop_
_entity.id
_entity.type
_entity.pdbx_description
1 polymer ?
#
loop_
_entity_poly.entity_id
_entity_poly.type
_entity_poly.pdbx_seq_one_letter_code
_entity_poly.pdbx_strand_id
1 'polypeptide(L)'
;MPSRRWLAALAVPVMAGAALITSAVAIADPLDDTYLAQLRAVGFSWPPEHDSALTGMGRLICDDIGWGWTYDQIAQSIHQTLDPRNVTFGEIGSMVSLAHSTYCPLQQCWSTHC
;
A
#
# COMPACT_ATOMS: atom_id res chain seq x y z
N MET A 1 -37.45 54.88 44.58
CA MET A 1 -37.39 53.42 44.85
C MET A 1 -36.94 52.73 43.57
N PRO A 2 -35.83 51.96 43.53
CA PRO A 2 -35.41 51.33 42.29
C PRO A 2 -36.16 50.00 42.09
N SER A 3 -36.87 49.88 40.98
CA SER A 3 -37.51 48.63 40.55
C SER A 3 -36.72 48.01 39.41
N ARG A 4 -36.11 46.88 39.73
CA ARG A 4 -35.32 45.97 38.90
C ARG A 4 -36.22 45.25 37.91
N ARG A 5 -35.90 45.25 36.60
CA ARG A 5 -36.31 44.31 35.53
C ARG A 5 -35.92 44.97 34.20
N TRP A 6 -35.28 44.35 33.21
CA TRP A 6 -35.10 42.93 32.92
C TRP A 6 -34.03 42.89 31.82
N LEU A 7 -32.97 42.10 32.01
CA LEU A 7 -31.95 41.87 31.00
C LEU A 7 -32.62 41.07 29.86
N ALA A 8 -32.87 41.72 28.73
CA ALA A 8 -33.23 41.04 27.49
C ALA A 8 -31.98 40.28 27.00
N ALA A 9 -31.85 39.05 27.48
CA ALA A 9 -30.84 38.11 27.04
C ALA A 9 -31.10 37.77 25.55
N LEU A 10 -30.23 38.30 24.69
CA LEU A 10 -30.05 37.85 23.32
C LEU A 10 -29.58 36.39 23.34
N ALA A 11 -30.52 35.46 23.27
CA ALA A 11 -30.22 34.06 23.04
C ALA A 11 -29.96 33.85 21.54
N VAL A 12 -28.71 34.07 21.12
CA VAL A 12 -28.20 33.51 19.86
C VAL A 12 -27.84 32.05 20.14
N PRO A 13 -28.47 31.06 19.49
CA PRO A 13 -28.03 29.68 19.64
C PRO A 13 -26.73 29.54 18.86
N VAL A 14 -25.60 29.55 19.58
CA VAL A 14 -24.33 29.11 19.03
C VAL A 14 -24.43 27.60 18.86
N MET A 15 -24.89 27.16 17.69
CA MET A 15 -24.74 25.79 17.23
C MET A 15 -23.25 25.55 17.00
N ALA A 16 -22.56 25.09 18.04
CA ALA A 16 -21.20 24.56 17.93
C ALA A 16 -21.28 23.24 17.15
N GLY A 17 -21.15 23.31 15.83
CA GLY A 17 -20.95 22.14 14.99
C GLY A 17 -19.59 21.51 15.34
N ALA A 18 -19.61 20.39 16.05
CA ALA A 18 -18.44 19.55 16.20
C ALA A 18 -18.12 18.96 14.81
N ALA A 19 -17.21 19.60 14.09
CA ALA A 19 -16.61 19.01 12.91
C ALA A 19 -15.76 17.82 13.39
N LEU A 20 -16.33 16.61 13.34
CA LEU A 20 -15.60 15.38 13.53
C LEU A 20 -14.64 15.25 12.35
N ILE A 21 -13.39 15.65 12.57
CA ILE A 21 -12.29 15.34 11.67
C ILE A 21 -12.04 13.84 11.86
N THR A 22 -12.74 13.00 11.11
CA THR A 22 -12.45 11.58 11.07
C THR A 22 -11.13 11.41 10.33
N SER A 23 -10.01 11.42 11.05
CA SER A 23 -8.75 10.94 10.51
C SER A 23 -8.94 9.46 10.18
N ALA A 24 -8.94 9.11 8.89
CA ALA A 24 -8.85 7.73 8.48
C ALA A 24 -7.53 7.18 9.01
N VAL A 25 -7.60 6.29 9.99
CA VAL A 25 -6.42 5.54 10.43
C VAL A 25 -6.11 4.57 9.31
N ALA A 26 -5.03 4.78 8.56
CA ALA A 26 -4.53 3.79 7.62
C ALA A 26 -4.03 2.61 8.44
N ILE A 27 -4.78 1.50 8.43
CA ILE A 27 -4.32 0.25 9.01
C ILE A 27 -3.30 -0.33 8.02
N ALA A 28 -2.03 -0.35 8.41
CA ALA A 28 -0.99 -1.02 7.66
C ALA A 28 -1.23 -2.54 7.67
N ASP A 29 -1.07 -3.19 6.52
CA ASP A 29 -1.18 -4.64 6.40
C ASP A 29 0.14 -5.28 6.89
N PRO A 30 0.11 -6.22 7.85
CA PRO A 30 1.34 -6.88 8.31
C PRO A 30 2.08 -7.65 7.20
N LEU A 31 1.41 -8.07 6.12
CA LEU A 31 2.06 -8.67 4.96
C LEU A 31 2.86 -7.62 4.17
N ASP A 32 2.34 -6.40 4.06
CA ASP A 32 3.03 -5.28 3.42
C ASP A 32 4.33 -4.96 4.16
N ASP A 33 4.28 -4.86 5.49
CA ASP A 33 5.46 -4.63 6.33
C ASP A 33 6.49 -5.77 6.20
N THR A 34 6.02 -7.02 6.18
CA THR A 34 6.88 -8.20 6.03
C THR A 34 7.59 -8.21 4.68
N TYR A 35 6.84 -7.96 3.60
CA TYR A 35 7.38 -7.91 2.24
C TYR A 35 8.42 -6.80 2.08
N LEU A 36 8.13 -5.59 2.57
CA LEU A 36 9.08 -4.48 2.53
C LEU A 36 10.33 -4.77 3.37
N ALA A 37 10.19 -5.38 4.55
CA ALA A 37 11.35 -5.78 5.34
C ALA A 37 12.25 -6.80 4.61
N GLN A 38 11.64 -7.78 3.93
CA GLN A 38 12.37 -8.79 3.15
C GLN A 38 13.09 -8.17 1.95
N LEU A 39 12.45 -7.24 1.23
CA LEU A 39 13.10 -6.52 0.11
C LEU A 39 14.36 -5.78 0.58
N ARG A 40 14.29 -5.06 1.72
CA ARG A 40 15.48 -4.40 2.28
C ARG A 40 16.57 -5.40 2.68
N ALA A 41 16.18 -6.54 3.25
CA ALA A 41 17.12 -7.58 3.67
C ALA A 41 17.93 -8.17 2.50
N VAL A 42 17.36 -8.20 1.28
CA VAL A 42 18.05 -8.64 0.06
C VAL A 42 18.75 -7.50 -0.69
N GLY A 43 18.82 -6.30 -0.11
CA GLY A 43 19.56 -5.15 -0.65
C GLY A 43 18.75 -4.19 -1.52
N PHE A 44 17.46 -4.45 -1.73
CA PHE A 44 16.59 -3.55 -2.49
C PHE A 44 16.44 -2.22 -1.73
N SER A 45 16.62 -1.09 -2.43
CA SER A 45 16.50 0.25 -1.84
C SER A 45 15.55 1.13 -2.64
N TRP A 46 14.78 1.94 -1.91
CA TRP A 46 13.81 2.85 -2.51
C TRP A 46 13.54 4.02 -1.55
N PRO A 47 13.03 5.15 -2.07
CA PRO A 47 12.59 6.27 -1.22
C PRO A 47 11.31 5.89 -0.43
N PRO A 48 11.17 6.24 0.87
CA PRO A 48 10.05 5.81 1.73
C PRO A 48 8.65 6.06 1.15
N GLU A 49 8.47 7.10 0.35
CA GLU A 49 7.20 7.42 -0.30
C GLU A 49 6.75 6.39 -1.37
N HIS A 50 7.60 5.42 -1.70
CA HIS A 50 7.31 4.36 -2.68
C HIS A 50 6.84 3.04 -2.06
N ASP A 51 6.64 2.96 -0.74
CA ASP A 51 6.14 1.74 -0.06
C ASP A 51 4.84 1.22 -0.71
N SER A 52 3.88 2.10 -0.97
CA SER A 52 2.59 1.74 -1.60
C SER A 52 2.73 1.24 -3.03
N ALA A 53 3.67 1.80 -3.79
CA ALA A 53 3.97 1.35 -5.14
C ALA A 53 4.58 -0.05 -5.12
N LEU A 54 5.50 -0.33 -4.18
CA LEU A 54 6.13 -1.64 -4.07
C LEU A 54 5.17 -2.72 -3.59
N THR A 55 4.33 -2.45 -2.60
CA THR A 55 3.32 -3.43 -2.14
C THR A 55 2.25 -3.65 -3.19
N GLY A 56 1.88 -2.60 -3.93
CA GLY A 56 1.02 -2.70 -5.12
C GLY A 56 1.62 -3.62 -6.19
N MET A 57 2.90 -3.43 -6.54
CA MET A 57 3.61 -4.33 -7.47
C MET A 57 3.70 -5.77 -6.95
N GLY A 58 3.95 -5.95 -5.65
CA GLY A 58 3.97 -7.27 -5.01
C GLY A 58 2.66 -8.04 -5.18
N ARG A 59 1.53 -7.35 -5.06
CA ARG A 59 0.21 -7.95 -5.31
C ARG A 59 -0.05 -8.23 -6.79
N LEU A 60 0.36 -7.34 -7.70
CA LEU A 60 0.21 -7.55 -9.15
C LEU A 60 1.02 -8.76 -9.65
N ILE A 61 2.19 -9.04 -9.06
CA ILE A 61 2.96 -10.24 -9.37
C ILE A 61 2.12 -11.52 -9.19
N CYS A 62 1.26 -11.56 -8.17
CA CYS A 62 0.37 -12.70 -7.95
C CYS A 62 -0.67 -12.84 -9.05
N ASP A 63 -1.20 -11.74 -9.58
CA ASP A 63 -2.09 -11.77 -10.74
C ASP A 63 -1.36 -12.34 -11.97
N ASP A 64 -0.14 -11.89 -12.26
CA ASP A 64 0.65 -12.38 -13.39
C ASP A 64 0.96 -13.89 -13.28
N ILE A 65 1.29 -14.36 -12.07
CA ILE A 65 1.42 -15.80 -11.78
C ILE A 65 0.09 -16.52 -12.02
N GLY A 66 -1.02 -15.94 -11.57
CA GLY A 66 -2.36 -16.45 -11.85
C GLY A 66 -2.63 -16.58 -13.36
N TRP A 67 -2.17 -15.64 -14.17
CA TRP A 67 -2.24 -15.68 -15.63
C TRP A 67 -1.25 -16.66 -16.28
N GLY A 68 -0.43 -17.36 -15.50
CA GLY A 68 0.51 -18.38 -15.98
C GLY A 68 1.84 -17.82 -16.45
N TRP A 69 2.19 -16.58 -16.09
CA TRP A 69 3.49 -16.01 -16.43
C TRP A 69 4.58 -16.67 -15.58
N THR A 70 5.74 -16.90 -16.20
CA THR A 70 6.92 -17.40 -15.47
C THR A 70 7.56 -16.26 -14.68
N TYR A 71 8.34 -16.60 -13.65
CA TYR A 71 9.05 -15.59 -12.86
C TYR A 71 9.97 -14.72 -13.72
N ASP A 72 10.65 -15.31 -14.72
CA ASP A 72 11.52 -14.58 -15.63
C ASP A 72 10.74 -13.61 -16.54
N GLN A 73 9.54 -14.01 -17.00
CA GLN A 73 8.68 -13.12 -17.80
C GLN A 73 8.21 -11.91 -16.99
N ILE A 74 7.79 -12.15 -15.75
CA ILE A 74 7.38 -11.09 -14.82
C ILE A 74 8.57 -10.18 -14.53
N ALA A 75 9.73 -10.76 -14.18
CA ALA A 75 10.92 -9.99 -13.88
C ALA A 75 11.38 -9.14 -15.07
N GLN A 76 11.32 -9.69 -16.29
CA GLN A 76 11.66 -8.96 -17.51
C GLN A 76 10.71 -7.78 -17.77
N SER A 77 9.41 -7.97 -17.54
CA SER A 77 8.39 -6.92 -17.70
C SER A 77 8.56 -5.79 -16.67
N ILE A 78 8.75 -6.15 -15.40
CA ILE A 78 9.00 -5.17 -14.34
C ILE A 78 10.32 -4.44 -14.60
N HIS A 79 11.38 -5.13 -14.98
CA HIS A 79 12.66 -4.51 -15.27
C HIS A 79 12.57 -3.53 -16.44
N GLN A 80 11.84 -3.85 -17.51
CA GLN A 80 11.59 -2.89 -18.61
C GLN A 80 10.86 -1.62 -18.14
N THR A 81 10.01 -1.75 -17.11
CA THR A 81 9.27 -0.63 -16.52
C THR A 81 10.14 0.19 -15.55
N LEU A 82 11.11 -0.45 -14.89
CA LEU A 82 11.96 0.13 -13.85
C LEU A 82 13.39 0.47 -14.31
N ASP A 83 13.75 0.17 -15.56
CA ASP A 83 15.08 0.33 -16.16
C ASP A 83 15.75 1.70 -15.88
N PRO A 84 15.02 2.85 -15.88
CA PRO A 84 15.63 4.15 -15.57
C PRO A 84 16.10 4.32 -14.12
N ARG A 85 15.77 3.39 -13.22
CA ARG A 85 16.05 3.48 -11.77
C ARG A 85 17.26 2.67 -11.33
N ASN A 86 18.05 2.13 -12.26
CA ASN A 86 19.27 1.36 -11.99
C ASN A 86 19.04 0.17 -11.04
N VAL A 87 17.89 -0.49 -11.20
CA VAL A 87 17.55 -1.74 -10.51
C VAL A 87 17.98 -2.90 -11.39
N THR A 88 18.68 -3.88 -10.81
CA THR A 88 19.17 -5.04 -11.55
C THR A 88 18.09 -6.09 -11.76
N PHE A 89 18.24 -6.91 -12.81
CA PHE A 89 17.34 -8.04 -13.05
C PHE A 89 17.29 -9.04 -11.87
N GLY A 90 18.42 -9.27 -11.18
CA GLY A 90 18.47 -10.16 -10.01
C GLY A 90 17.68 -9.62 -8.81
N GLU A 91 17.69 -8.30 -8.61
CA GLU A 91 16.85 -7.63 -7.61
C GLU A 91 15.36 -7.80 -7.93
N ILE A 92 14.97 -7.65 -9.20
CA ILE A 92 13.59 -7.89 -9.62
C ILE A 92 13.21 -9.37 -9.48
N GLY A 93 14.09 -10.30 -9.82
CA GLY A 93 13.83 -11.74 -9.61
C GLY A 93 13.58 -12.07 -8.13
N SER A 94 14.34 -11.44 -7.23
CA SER A 94 14.12 -11.55 -5.77
C SER A 94 12.78 -10.94 -5.37
N MET A 95 12.40 -9.79 -5.94
CA MET A 95 11.09 -9.17 -5.73
C MET A 95 9.95 -10.12 -6.10
N VAL A 96 10.02 -10.78 -7.27
CA VAL A 96 9.01 -11.74 -7.72
C VAL A 96 8.86 -12.92 -6.77
N SER A 97 9.99 -13.51 -6.33
CA SER A 97 10.00 -14.63 -5.40
C SER A 97 9.44 -14.26 -4.01
N LEU A 98 9.84 -13.11 -3.47
CA LEU A 98 9.35 -12.61 -2.18
C LEU A 98 7.87 -12.24 -2.23
N ALA A 99 7.41 -11.63 -3.33
CA ALA A 99 6.01 -11.30 -3.55
C ALA A 99 5.14 -12.56 -3.57
N HIS A 100 5.55 -13.58 -4.33
CA HIS A 100 4.81 -14.85 -4.39
C HIS A 100 4.74 -15.48 -2.99
N SER A 101 5.88 -15.69 -2.34
CA SER A 101 5.91 -16.35 -1.02
C SER A 101 5.17 -15.58 0.09
N THR A 102 5.02 -14.26 -0.05
CA THR A 102 4.33 -13.42 0.94
C THR A 102 2.83 -13.29 0.67
N TYR A 103 2.44 -12.95 -0.57
CA TYR A 103 1.05 -12.59 -0.89
C TYR A 103 0.23 -13.75 -1.47
N CYS A 104 0.86 -14.71 -2.15
CA CYS A 104 0.15 -15.80 -2.83
C CYS A 104 0.91 -17.15 -2.81
N PRO A 105 1.30 -17.66 -1.63
CA PRO A 105 2.21 -18.82 -1.51
C PRO A 105 1.66 -20.14 -2.07
N LEU A 106 0.36 -20.22 -2.36
CA LEU A 106 -0.31 -21.40 -2.91
C LEU A 106 -0.66 -21.23 -4.39
N GLN A 107 -0.38 -20.07 -4.99
CA GLN A 107 -0.81 -19.72 -6.34
C GLN A 107 0.24 -20.14 -7.36
N GLN A 108 -0.12 -21.04 -8.26
CA GLN A 108 0.77 -21.49 -9.34
C GLN A 108 0.32 -20.94 -10.69
N CYS A 109 -0.96 -21.09 -11.02
CA CYS A 109 -1.66 -20.45 -12.15
C CYS A 109 -3.18 -20.75 -12.03
N TRP A 110 -4.02 -20.04 -12.80
CA TRP A 110 -5.48 -20.21 -12.81
C TRP A 110 -5.98 -21.18 -13.89
N SER A 111 -5.10 -21.73 -14.71
CA SER A 111 -5.42 -22.56 -15.89
C SER A 111 -4.99 -24.01 -15.69
N THR A 112 -5.62 -24.93 -16.43
CA THR A 112 -5.21 -26.33 -16.65
C THR A 112 -3.75 -26.49 -17.13
N HIS A 113 -3.07 -25.38 -17.44
CA HIS A 113 -1.70 -25.33 -17.94
C HIS A 113 -0.87 -24.35 -17.12
N CYS A 114 -0.47 -24.82 -15.94
CA CYS A 114 0.94 -24.82 -15.59
C CYS A 114 1.52 -26.11 -16.20
#